data_AF-A0A2V7RNS5-F1
#
_entry.id   AF-A0A2V7RNS5-F1
#
_cell.length_a   1.000
_cell.length_b   1.000
_cell.length_c   1.000
_cell.angle_alpha   90.00
_cell.angle_beta   90.00
_cell.angle_gamma   90.00
#
_symmetry.space_group_name_H-M   'P 1'
#
loop_
_entity.id
_entity.type
_entity.pdbx_description
1 polymer ?
#
loop_
_entity_poly.entity_id
_entity_poly.type
_entity_poly.pdbx_seq_one_letter_code
_entity_poly.pdbx_strand_id
1 'polypeptide(L)'
;MISVFSHRVGALVRAQRVATAVASLALAGACYDAGKILDQDAPSRVTASDLENPAYAQLLVNSAIGDFECAFTQYIVATGLVGDELIDAQLSQVGWDYDRRTIFPSSGPYGLFACGTSTQVPGLYTPLSVAR
;
A
#
# COMPACT_ATOMS: atom_id res chain seq x y z
N MET A 1 48.06 49.30 24.38
CA MET A 1 46.93 49.13 23.44
C MET A 1 46.50 47.68 23.16
N ILE A 2 47.02 46.67 23.88
CA ILE A 2 46.75 45.23 23.59
C ILE A 2 45.53 44.67 24.36
N SER A 3 45.13 45.27 25.48
CA SER A 3 44.05 44.76 26.36
C SER A 3 42.62 44.91 25.80
N VAL A 4 42.34 45.94 24.99
CA VAL A 4 40.99 46.22 24.47
C VAL A 4 40.55 45.23 23.39
N PHE A 5 41.50 44.61 22.67
CA PHE A 5 41.20 43.64 21.61
C PHE A 5 40.73 42.29 22.16
N SER A 6 41.28 41.85 23.30
CA SER A 6 40.95 40.55 23.93
C SER A 6 39.49 40.49 24.43
N HIS A 7 38.99 41.59 25.01
CA HIS A 7 37.60 41.65 25.49
C HIS A 7 36.55 41.58 24.36
N ARG A 8 36.85 42.15 23.18
CA ARG A 8 35.94 42.13 22.03
C ARG A 8 35.82 40.74 21.39
N VAL A 9 36.91 39.98 21.35
CA VAL A 9 36.94 38.60 20.82
C VAL A 9 36.14 37.65 21.73
N GLY A 10 36.26 37.77 23.05
CA GLY A 10 35.48 36.97 23.99
C GLY A 10 33.97 37.21 23.92
N ALA A 11 33.54 38.46 23.71
CA ALA A 11 32.14 38.82 23.55
C ALA A 11 31.52 38.27 22.25
N LEU A 12 32.28 38.32 21.14
CA LEU A 12 31.86 37.79 19.84
C LEU A 12 31.70 36.27 19.86
N VAL A 13 32.65 35.54 20.47
CA VAL A 13 32.57 34.07 20.62
C VAL A 13 31.39 33.65 21.51
N ARG A 14 31.09 34.43 22.54
CA ARG A 14 29.94 34.16 23.44
C ARG A 14 28.60 34.46 22.76
N ALA A 15 28.52 35.56 22.01
CA ALA A 15 27.35 35.89 21.20
C ALA A 15 27.08 34.85 20.11
N GLN A 16 28.14 34.34 19.46
CA GLN A 16 28.03 33.30 18.44
C GLN A 16 27.57 31.95 19.01
N ARG A 17 28.03 31.57 20.21
CA ARG A 17 27.57 30.37 20.93
C ARG A 17 26.12 30.47 21.40
N VAL A 18 25.68 31.66 21.80
CA VAL A 18 24.27 31.90 22.16
C VAL A 18 23.40 31.87 20.91
N ALA A 19 23.85 32.47 19.80
CA ALA A 19 23.11 32.45 18.54
C ALA A 19 22.95 31.02 17.99
N THR A 20 24.00 30.18 18.05
CA THR A 20 23.89 28.78 17.62
C THR A 20 23.00 27.94 18.54
N ALA A 21 23.02 28.19 19.85
CA ALA A 21 22.13 27.50 20.80
C ALA A 21 20.65 27.92 20.61
N VAL A 22 20.39 29.20 20.34
CA VAL A 22 19.02 29.68 20.06
C VAL A 22 18.52 29.13 18.72
N ALA A 23 19.38 29.08 17.70
CA ALA A 23 19.03 28.51 16.40
C ALA A 23 18.72 27.00 16.49
N SER A 24 19.50 26.23 17.25
CA SER A 24 19.23 24.79 17.43
C SER A 24 17.93 24.53 18.22
N LEU A 25 17.61 25.35 19.22
CA LEU A 25 16.31 25.26 19.91
C LEU A 25 15.14 25.66 18.99
N ALA A 26 15.32 26.66 18.12
CA ALA A 26 14.29 27.08 17.18
C ALA A 26 14.00 26.01 16.11
N LEU A 27 15.03 25.33 15.59
CA LEU A 27 14.84 24.20 14.66
C LEU A 27 14.22 22.98 15.36
N ALA A 28 14.56 22.72 16.62
CA ALA A 28 13.93 21.64 17.39
C ALA A 28 12.44 21.94 17.70
N GLY A 29 12.09 23.20 17.95
CA GLY A 29 10.71 23.64 18.16
C GLY A 29 9.87 23.66 16.88
N ALA A 30 10.48 23.92 15.72
CA ALA A 30 9.78 23.89 14.42
C ALA A 30 9.31 22.48 14.00
N CYS A 31 9.95 21.44 14.54
CA CYS A 31 9.60 20.03 14.31
C CYS A 31 8.87 19.36 15.49
N TYR A 32 8.34 20.15 16.45
CA TYR A 32 7.69 19.63 17.65
C TYR A 32 6.40 18.83 17.37
N ASP A 33 5.73 19.07 16.23
CA ASP A 33 4.56 18.30 15.84
C ASP A 33 4.92 17.12 14.93
N ALA A 34 5.75 16.23 15.46
CA ALA A 34 6.03 14.92 14.84
C ALA A 34 4.77 14.04 14.72
N GLY A 35 3.67 14.40 15.39
CA GLY A 35 2.36 13.78 15.23
C GLY A 35 1.77 14.09 13.86
N LYS A 36 1.75 15.36 13.45
CA LYS A 36 1.23 15.82 12.14
C LYS A 36 1.97 15.25 10.93
N ILE A 37 3.26 14.90 11.06
CA ILE A 37 4.05 14.32 9.96
C ILE A 37 3.65 12.85 9.69
N LEU A 38 3.02 12.20 10.67
CA LEU A 38 2.48 10.84 10.60
C LEU A 38 0.94 10.82 10.64
N ASP A 39 0.31 11.99 10.72
CA ASP A 39 -1.15 12.18 10.66
C ASP A 39 -1.57 12.03 9.20
N GLN A 40 -1.60 10.78 8.75
CA GLN A 40 -2.18 10.38 7.48
C GLN A 40 -3.61 9.93 7.74
N ASP A 41 -4.56 10.71 7.21
CA ASP A 41 -5.89 10.18 6.89
C ASP A 41 -5.67 9.08 5.85
N ALA A 42 -5.52 7.85 6.33
CA ALA A 42 -5.51 6.69 5.47
C ALA A 42 -6.82 6.75 4.68
N PRO A 43 -6.82 6.77 3.32
CA PRO A 43 -8.04 6.76 2.51
C PRO A 43 -8.69 5.39 2.65
N SER A 44 -9.21 5.14 3.84
CA SER A 44 -9.67 3.86 4.32
C SER A 44 -11.14 3.83 4.06
N ARG A 45 -11.46 3.42 2.83
CA ARG A 45 -12.80 3.09 2.36
C ARG A 45 -13.62 4.34 2.04
N VAL A 46 -14.28 4.27 0.90
CA VAL A 46 -15.32 5.21 0.49
C VAL A 46 -16.26 5.41 1.69
N THR A 47 -16.48 6.66 2.12
CA THR A 47 -17.33 6.91 3.28
C THR A 47 -18.75 6.47 2.95
N ALA A 48 -19.53 6.03 3.95
CA ALA A 48 -20.90 5.60 3.70
C ALA A 48 -21.73 6.71 2.99
N SER A 49 -21.46 7.98 3.32
CA SER A 49 -22.06 9.14 2.65
C SER A 49 -21.68 9.28 1.18
N ASP A 50 -20.48 8.85 0.78
CA ASP A 50 -20.06 8.88 -0.63
C ASP A 50 -20.75 7.79 -1.46
N LEU A 51 -21.16 6.67 -0.83
CA LEU A 51 -21.96 5.62 -1.49
C LEU A 51 -23.35 6.12 -1.90
N GLU A 52 -23.89 7.08 -1.14
CA GLU A 52 -25.23 7.64 -1.37
C GLU A 52 -25.22 8.83 -2.33
N ASN A 53 -24.03 9.32 -2.73
CA ASN A 53 -23.91 10.45 -3.63
C ASN A 53 -24.14 10.02 -5.10
N PRO A 54 -25.20 10.49 -5.77
CA PRO A 54 -25.50 10.10 -7.14
C PRO A 54 -24.41 10.52 -8.14
N ALA A 55 -23.57 11.52 -7.81
CA ALA A 55 -22.45 11.92 -8.65
C ALA A 55 -21.40 10.82 -8.81
N TYR A 56 -21.31 9.88 -7.86
CA TYR A 56 -20.34 8.77 -7.90
C TYR A 56 -20.96 7.45 -8.40
N ALA A 57 -22.27 7.42 -8.70
CA ALA A 57 -22.97 6.21 -9.10
C ALA A 57 -22.31 5.50 -10.30
N GLN A 58 -21.89 6.26 -11.32
CA GLN A 58 -21.22 5.68 -12.49
C GLN A 58 -19.86 5.06 -12.13
N LEU A 59 -19.09 5.71 -11.26
CA LEU A 59 -17.80 5.17 -10.80
C LEU A 59 -18.01 3.87 -10.02
N LEU A 60 -19.00 3.85 -9.11
CA LEU A 60 -19.33 2.68 -8.30
C LEU A 60 -19.76 1.49 -9.18
N VAL A 61 -20.65 1.73 -10.14
CA VAL A 61 -21.09 0.69 -11.10
C VAL A 61 -19.92 0.19 -11.94
N ASN A 62 -19.07 1.08 -12.45
CA ASN A 62 -17.91 0.67 -13.23
C ASN A 62 -16.89 -0.13 -12.39
N SER A 63 -16.70 0.22 -11.11
CA SER A 63 -15.86 -0.57 -10.22
C SER A 63 -16.44 -1.96 -9.95
N ALA A 64 -17.76 -2.05 -9.74
CA ALA A 64 -18.46 -3.32 -9.54
C ALA A 64 -18.32 -4.25 -10.76
N ILE A 65 -18.50 -3.69 -11.96
CA ILE A 65 -18.28 -4.41 -13.22
C ILE A 65 -16.83 -4.92 -13.30
N GLY A 66 -15.84 -4.08 -13.00
CA GLY A 66 -14.43 -4.47 -13.04
C GLY A 66 -14.09 -5.59 -12.06
N ASP A 67 -14.58 -5.52 -10.83
CA ASP A 67 -14.37 -6.56 -9.82
C ASP A 67 -15.03 -7.88 -10.25
N PHE A 68 -16.25 -7.83 -10.81
CA PHE A 68 -16.93 -9.01 -11.35
C PHE A 68 -16.20 -9.64 -12.53
N GLU A 69 -15.84 -8.86 -13.55
CA GLU A 69 -15.17 -9.36 -14.75
C GLU A 69 -13.83 -10.04 -14.41
N CYS A 70 -13.10 -9.45 -13.48
CA CYS A 70 -11.90 -10.07 -12.97
C CYS A 70 -12.21 -11.41 -12.30
N ALA A 71 -13.09 -11.43 -11.30
CA ALA A 71 -13.43 -12.65 -10.56
C ALA A 71 -13.97 -13.75 -11.49
N PHE A 72 -14.77 -13.38 -12.48
CA PHE A 72 -15.31 -14.28 -13.49
C PHE A 72 -14.22 -14.87 -14.38
N THR A 73 -13.26 -14.06 -14.82
CA THR A 73 -12.11 -14.55 -15.59
C THR A 73 -11.27 -15.54 -14.77
N GLN A 74 -11.02 -15.22 -13.50
CA GLN A 74 -10.28 -16.12 -12.60
C GLN A 74 -11.05 -17.43 -12.38
N TYR A 75 -12.37 -17.36 -12.22
CA TYR A 75 -13.24 -18.52 -12.08
C TYR A 75 -13.19 -19.44 -13.31
N ILE A 76 -13.28 -18.88 -14.52
CA ILE A 76 -13.20 -19.66 -15.76
C ILE A 76 -11.86 -20.42 -15.83
N VAL A 77 -10.74 -19.74 -15.63
CA VAL A 77 -9.41 -20.38 -15.71
C VAL A 77 -9.25 -21.43 -14.61
N ALA A 78 -9.64 -21.09 -13.38
CA ALA A 78 -9.55 -22.00 -12.25
C ALA A 78 -10.39 -23.27 -12.45
N THR A 79 -11.62 -23.13 -12.93
CA THR A 79 -12.50 -24.28 -13.22
C THR A 79 -12.03 -25.08 -14.42
N GLY A 80 -11.45 -24.45 -15.44
CA GLY A 80 -10.84 -25.16 -16.56
C GLY A 80 -9.65 -26.03 -16.14
N LEU A 81 -8.76 -25.52 -15.27
CA LEU A 81 -7.64 -26.28 -14.72
C LEU A 81 -8.14 -27.44 -13.84
N VAL A 82 -9.04 -27.17 -12.89
CA VAL A 82 -9.57 -28.24 -12.04
C VAL A 82 -10.42 -29.21 -12.84
N GLY A 83 -11.07 -28.79 -13.92
CA GLY A 83 -11.92 -29.63 -14.77
C GLY A 83 -11.17 -30.44 -15.83
N ASP A 84 -9.84 -30.37 -15.88
CA ASP A 84 -9.00 -30.98 -16.92
C ASP A 84 -9.32 -30.49 -18.36
N GLU A 85 -9.98 -29.32 -18.51
CA GLU A 85 -10.20 -28.67 -19.80
C GLU A 85 -9.01 -27.81 -20.22
N LEU A 86 -8.26 -27.31 -19.23
CA LEU A 86 -7.00 -26.60 -19.38
C LEU A 86 -5.92 -27.40 -18.65
N ILE A 87 -4.69 -27.33 -19.17
CA ILE A 87 -3.51 -27.85 -18.50
C ILE A 87 -2.59 -26.69 -18.15
N ASP A 88 -1.99 -26.71 -16.97
CA ASP A 88 -0.96 -25.73 -16.65
C ASP A 88 0.33 -26.06 -17.40
N ALA A 89 0.82 -25.12 -18.21
CA ALA A 89 2.06 -25.28 -18.97
C ALA A 89 3.32 -24.93 -18.15
N GLN A 90 3.15 -24.43 -16.92
CA GLN A 90 4.25 -23.93 -16.09
C GLN A 90 4.77 -24.99 -15.12
N LEU A 91 5.90 -25.62 -15.46
CA LEU A 91 6.55 -26.60 -14.60
C LEU A 91 6.97 -26.00 -13.25
N SER A 92 6.65 -26.70 -12.15
CA SER A 92 7.08 -26.36 -10.78
C SER A 92 6.58 -25.00 -10.26
N GLN A 93 5.53 -24.44 -10.85
CA GLN A 93 4.82 -23.29 -10.28
C GLN A 93 3.60 -23.75 -9.51
N VAL A 94 3.07 -22.85 -8.69
CA VAL A 94 1.92 -23.18 -7.85
C VAL A 94 0.76 -23.70 -8.71
N GLY A 95 0.53 -23.11 -9.90
CA GLY A 95 -0.48 -23.49 -10.91
C GLY A 95 -0.57 -24.99 -11.20
N TRP A 96 0.59 -25.61 -11.35
CA TRP A 96 0.79 -27.03 -11.61
C TRP A 96 0.10 -27.92 -10.58
N ASP A 97 0.14 -27.52 -9.32
CA ASP A 97 -0.43 -28.31 -8.24
C ASP A 97 -1.95 -28.11 -8.12
N TYR A 98 -2.51 -27.03 -8.67
CA TYR A 98 -3.95 -26.81 -8.71
C TYR A 98 -4.64 -27.54 -9.85
N ASP A 99 -4.00 -27.55 -11.03
CA ASP A 99 -4.34 -28.44 -12.14
C ASP A 99 -4.38 -29.91 -11.65
N ARG A 100 -3.31 -30.34 -10.97
CA ARG A 100 -3.22 -31.70 -10.39
C ARG A 100 -4.02 -31.89 -9.09
N ARG A 101 -4.76 -30.89 -8.64
CA ARG A 101 -5.55 -30.90 -7.38
C ARG A 101 -4.77 -31.38 -6.15
N THR A 102 -3.46 -31.14 -6.15
CA THR A 102 -2.53 -31.49 -5.08
C THR A 102 -2.46 -30.33 -4.08
N ILE A 103 -3.05 -30.50 -2.90
CA ILE A 103 -3.13 -29.44 -1.88
C ILE A 103 -2.03 -29.63 -0.82
N PHE A 104 -1.22 -28.60 -0.60
CA PHE A 104 -0.20 -28.55 0.46
C PHE A 104 -0.17 -27.14 1.07
N PRO A 105 0.38 -26.95 2.28
CA PRO A 105 0.27 -25.68 3.01
C PRO A 105 0.76 -24.42 2.26
N SER A 106 1.69 -24.57 1.30
CA SER A 106 2.18 -23.47 0.45
C SER A 106 1.29 -23.14 -0.77
N SER A 107 0.17 -23.83 -0.99
CA SER A 107 -0.82 -23.51 -2.04
C SER A 107 -1.72 -22.31 -1.70
N GLY A 108 -1.28 -21.42 -0.79
CA GLY A 108 -1.98 -20.18 -0.42
C GLY A 108 -2.28 -19.19 -1.57
N PRO A 109 -1.49 -19.11 -2.66
CA PRO A 109 -1.74 -18.19 -3.77
C PRO A 109 -3.17 -18.17 -4.35
N TYR A 110 -3.83 -19.33 -4.49
CA TYR A 110 -5.23 -19.42 -4.96
C TYR A 110 -6.24 -18.70 -4.08
N GLY A 111 -5.92 -18.64 -2.79
CA GLY A 111 -6.77 -18.03 -1.78
C GLY A 111 -6.47 -16.54 -1.60
N LEU A 112 -5.25 -16.09 -1.91
CA LEU A 112 -4.75 -14.77 -1.50
C LEU A 112 -4.63 -13.79 -2.68
N PHE A 113 -4.40 -14.27 -3.89
CA PHE A 113 -4.17 -13.40 -5.04
C PHE A 113 -5.41 -12.62 -5.42
N ALA A 114 -5.23 -11.32 -5.61
CA ALA A 114 -6.26 -10.41 -6.08
C ALA A 114 -6.16 -10.20 -7.60
N CYS A 115 -7.13 -9.48 -8.14
CA CYS A 115 -7.12 -9.03 -9.53
C CYS A 115 -5.81 -8.32 -9.90
N GLY A 116 -5.18 -8.73 -11.01
CA GLY A 116 -3.96 -8.11 -11.54
C GLY A 116 -2.67 -8.37 -10.74
N THR A 117 -2.73 -9.11 -9.62
CA THR A 117 -1.54 -9.42 -8.81
C THR A 117 -0.75 -10.64 -9.31
N SER A 118 -1.40 -11.49 -10.09
CA SER A 118 -0.81 -12.68 -10.70
C SER A 118 -1.42 -12.91 -12.07
N THR A 119 -0.57 -13.16 -13.06
CA THR A 119 -0.96 -13.49 -14.43
C THR A 119 -0.88 -14.99 -14.73
N GLN A 120 -0.31 -15.76 -13.79
CA GLN A 120 0.11 -17.15 -14.01
C GLN A 120 -0.71 -18.13 -13.19
N VAL A 121 -1.09 -17.73 -11.97
CA VAL A 121 -1.85 -18.54 -11.03
C VAL A 121 -3.17 -17.84 -10.75
N PRO A 122 -4.33 -18.51 -10.91
CA PRO A 122 -5.60 -17.86 -10.68
C PRO A 122 -5.81 -17.54 -9.20
N GLY A 123 -6.25 -16.32 -8.91
CA GLY A 123 -6.76 -15.94 -7.59
C GLY A 123 -8.26 -16.21 -7.55
N LEU A 124 -8.71 -17.25 -6.85
CA LEU A 124 -10.12 -17.63 -6.85
C LEU A 124 -10.86 -17.02 -5.67
N TYR A 125 -10.37 -17.23 -4.45
CA TYR A 125 -11.13 -16.90 -3.24
C TYR A 125 -11.25 -15.38 -3.04
N THR A 126 -10.13 -14.65 -3.05
CA THR A 126 -10.14 -13.20 -2.84
C THR A 126 -11.02 -12.48 -3.86
N PRO A 127 -10.85 -12.64 -5.19
CA PRO A 127 -11.65 -11.91 -6.17
C PRO A 127 -13.13 -12.24 -6.08
N LEU A 128 -13.49 -13.51 -5.87
CA LEU A 128 -14.88 -13.93 -5.73
C LEU A 128 -15.52 -13.39 -4.44
N SER A 129 -14.74 -13.22 -3.36
CA SER A 129 -15.23 -12.67 -2.09
C SER A 129 -15.48 -11.16 -2.10
N VAL A 130 -14.89 -10.44 -3.07
CA VAL A 130 -15.00 -8.97 -3.18
C VAL A 130 -15.77 -8.51 -4.41
N ALA A 131 -16.01 -9.38 -5.39
CA ALA A 131 -16.85 -9.09 -6.56
C ALA A 131 -18.28 -8.78 -6.13
N ARG A 132 -18.71 -7.54 -6.33
CA ARG A 132 -20.01 -7.01 -5.93
C ARG A 132 -20.42 -5.89 -6.86
#